data_AF-A0AAN0UCV5-F1
#
_entry.id   AF-A0AAN0UCV5-F1
#
_cell.length_a   1.000
_cell.length_b   1.000
_cell.length_c   1.000
_cell.angle_alpha   90.00
_cell.angle_beta   90.00
_cell.angle_gamma   90.00
#
_symmetry.space_group_name_H-M   'P 1'
#
loop_
_entity.id
_entity.type
_entity.pdbx_description
1 polymer ?
#
loop_
_entity_poly.entity_id
_entity_poly.type
_entity_poly.pdbx_seq_one_letter_code
_entity_poly.pdbx_strand_id
1 'polypeptide(L)'
;MKLLPESEGYAVVAGSIQQLSEELYKEYQLTGYSILLEDIVKAFIEETKSYAGWATLDCQTKAITSIELNESIELNGDEYVIILPLVKAHCDLLQARLVEATRGLGVESYGLSVSEAQQIYNEKKDALPKLAFLMVPKSFNMGNR
;
A
#
# COMPACT_ATOMS: atom_id res chain seq x y z
N MET A 1 -5.19 29.90 28.81
CA MET A 1 -4.78 29.31 27.52
C MET A 1 -6.05 28.69 26.93
N LYS A 2 -6.61 29.31 25.88
CA LYS A 2 -7.81 28.79 25.21
C LYS A 2 -7.37 27.53 24.46
N LEU A 3 -7.92 26.37 24.81
CA LEU A 3 -7.77 25.17 24.00
C LEU A 3 -8.30 25.53 22.61
N LEU A 4 -7.45 25.36 21.59
CA LEU A 4 -7.91 25.45 20.21
C LEU A 4 -9.07 24.46 20.06
N PRO A 5 -10.14 24.81 19.32
CA PRO A 5 -11.17 23.83 19.00
C PRO A 5 -10.46 22.62 18.39
N GLU A 6 -10.77 21.43 18.89
CA GLU A 6 -10.41 20.19 18.22
C GLU A 6 -10.84 20.38 16.78
N SER A 7 -9.88 20.48 15.86
CA SER A 7 -10.26 20.42 14.46
C SER A 7 -10.90 19.05 14.32
N GLU A 8 -12.21 19.01 14.08
CA GLU A 8 -12.86 17.86 13.49
C GLU A 8 -12.19 17.67 12.12
N GLY A 9 -11.00 17.08 12.14
CA GLY A 9 -10.22 16.81 10.97
C GLY A 9 -10.97 15.70 10.27
N TYR A 10 -11.75 16.06 9.24
CA TYR A 10 -12.35 15.07 8.37
C TYR A 10 -11.21 14.21 7.83
N ALA A 11 -11.24 12.90 8.14
CA ALA A 11 -10.30 11.96 7.58
C ALA A 11 -10.41 12.00 6.06
N VAL A 12 -9.29 12.21 5.39
CA VAL A 12 -9.24 12.16 3.92
C VAL A 12 -9.33 10.70 3.52
N VAL A 13 -10.36 10.33 2.76
CA VAL A 13 -10.50 8.99 2.20
C VAL A 13 -9.79 8.98 0.85
N ALA A 14 -8.85 8.04 0.65
CA ALA A 14 -8.15 7.89 -0.64
C ALA A 14 -9.04 7.24 -1.68
N GLY A 15 -9.81 6.22 -1.27
CA GLY A 15 -10.69 5.45 -2.14
C GLY A 15 -10.67 3.96 -1.78
N SER A 16 -11.46 3.16 -2.50
CA SER A 16 -11.41 1.70 -2.35
C SER A 16 -10.16 1.11 -2.99
N ILE A 17 -9.70 -0.05 -2.49
CA ILE A 17 -8.60 -0.80 -3.11
C ILE A 17 -8.85 -1.01 -4.61
N GLN A 18 -10.09 -1.31 -5.01
CA GLN A 18 -10.47 -1.45 -6.41
C GLN A 18 -10.21 -0.15 -7.21
N GLN A 19 -10.68 0.99 -6.73
CA GLN A 19 -10.50 2.29 -7.41
C GLN A 19 -9.02 2.66 -7.52
N LEU A 20 -8.28 2.51 -6.43
CA LEU A 20 -6.84 2.82 -6.39
C LEU A 20 -6.03 1.89 -7.30
N SER A 21 -6.46 0.63 -7.41
CA SER A 21 -5.86 -0.34 -8.33
C SER A 21 -6.13 0.01 -9.79
N GLU A 22 -7.34 0.46 -10.12
CA GLU A 22 -7.69 0.92 -11.47
C GLU A 22 -6.90 2.18 -11.88
N GLU A 23 -6.68 3.10 -10.95
CA GLU A 23 -5.83 4.28 -11.18
C GLU A 23 -4.38 3.89 -11.48
N LEU A 24 -3.81 3.02 -10.64
CA LEU A 24 -2.45 2.53 -10.84
C LEU A 24 -2.32 1.69 -12.12
N TYR A 25 -3.34 0.91 -12.46
CA TYR A 25 -3.38 0.14 -13.70
C TYR A 25 -3.34 1.05 -14.94
N LYS A 26 -4.08 2.17 -14.93
CA LYS A 26 -4.03 3.16 -16.01
C LYS A 26 -2.64 3.78 -16.15
N GLU A 27 -1.96 4.07 -15.03
CA GLU A 27 -0.55 4.52 -15.05
C GLU A 27 0.35 3.48 -15.74
N TYR A 28 0.21 2.22 -15.37
CA TYR A 28 1.03 1.10 -15.88
C TYR A 28 0.77 0.72 -17.34
N GLN A 29 -0.46 0.88 -17.82
CA GLN A 29 -0.75 0.71 -19.25
C GLN A 29 0.02 1.71 -20.13
N LEU A 30 0.31 2.91 -19.60
CA LEU A 30 1.05 3.94 -20.34
C LEU A 30 2.57 3.73 -20.28
N THR A 31 3.07 2.97 -19.31
CA THR A 31 4.51 2.74 -19.11
C THR A 31 5.01 1.42 -19.70
N GLY A 32 4.13 0.62 -20.31
CA GLY A 32 4.49 -0.65 -20.96
C GLY A 32 4.62 -1.83 -19.99
N TYR A 33 4.01 -1.73 -18.81
CA TYR A 33 3.93 -2.85 -17.87
C TYR A 33 2.94 -3.89 -18.40
N SER A 34 3.29 -5.17 -18.23
CA SER A 34 2.49 -6.30 -18.70
C SER A 34 1.61 -6.91 -17.60
N ILE A 35 1.48 -6.21 -16.46
CA ILE A 35 0.74 -6.66 -15.27
C ILE A 35 -0.75 -6.50 -15.50
N LEU A 36 -1.57 -7.43 -14.99
CA LEU A 36 -3.03 -7.34 -15.06
C LEU A 36 -3.60 -6.56 -13.86
N LEU A 37 -4.80 -5.99 -14.02
CA LEU A 37 -5.49 -5.31 -12.92
C LEU A 37 -5.65 -6.21 -11.69
N GLU A 38 -5.97 -7.49 -11.91
CA GLU A 38 -6.11 -8.48 -10.83
C GLU A 38 -4.82 -8.69 -10.01
N ASP A 39 -3.65 -8.56 -10.64
CA ASP A 39 -2.37 -8.69 -9.95
C ASP A 39 -2.08 -7.47 -9.08
N ILE A 40 -2.48 -6.28 -9.55
CA ILE A 40 -2.38 -5.03 -8.78
C ILE A 40 -3.32 -5.07 -7.56
N VAL A 41 -4.57 -5.54 -7.74
CA VAL A 41 -5.52 -5.71 -6.63
C VAL A 41 -4.96 -6.68 -5.59
N LYS A 42 -4.41 -7.82 -6.01
CA LYS A 42 -3.77 -8.78 -5.10
C LYS A 42 -2.59 -8.15 -4.36
N ALA A 43 -1.73 -7.40 -5.05
CA ALA A 43 -0.63 -6.69 -4.43
C ALA A 43 -1.13 -5.69 -3.37
N PHE A 44 -2.15 -4.88 -3.67
CA PHE A 44 -2.77 -4.00 -2.67
C PHE A 44 -3.29 -4.77 -1.45
N ILE A 45 -4.00 -5.88 -1.64
CA ILE A 45 -4.52 -6.69 -0.55
C ILE A 45 -3.39 -7.25 0.32
N GLU A 46 -2.32 -7.78 -0.28
CA GLU A 46 -1.18 -8.36 0.44
C GLU A 46 -0.38 -7.32 1.22
N GLU A 47 -0.16 -6.14 0.62
CA GLU A 47 0.57 -5.06 1.29
C GLU A 47 -0.27 -4.38 2.36
N THR A 48 -1.59 -4.26 2.15
CA THR A 48 -2.50 -3.78 3.19
C THR A 48 -2.57 -4.77 4.36
N LYS A 49 -2.55 -6.09 4.11
CA LYS A 49 -2.43 -7.10 5.18
C LYS A 49 -1.13 -6.95 5.94
N SER A 50 -0.02 -6.68 5.24
CA SER A 50 1.28 -6.44 5.87
C SER A 50 1.25 -5.19 6.75
N TYR A 51 0.62 -4.11 6.29
CA TYR A 51 0.43 -2.88 7.07
C TYR A 51 -0.47 -3.11 8.30
N ALA A 52 -1.58 -3.83 8.12
CA ALA A 52 -2.52 -4.18 9.19
C ALA A 52 -1.88 -5.01 10.32
N GLY A 53 -0.76 -5.68 10.05
CA GLY A 53 0.05 -6.36 11.07
C GLY A 53 0.80 -5.40 12.01
N TRP A 54 1.03 -4.16 11.59
CA TRP A 54 1.80 -3.14 12.34
C TRP A 54 0.92 -2.01 12.89
N ALA A 55 -0.12 -1.63 12.15
CA ALA A 55 -1.05 -0.57 12.54
C ALA A 55 -2.50 -1.03 12.34
N THR A 56 -3.41 -0.54 13.17
CA THR A 56 -4.84 -0.79 13.02
C THR A 56 -5.37 0.02 11.86
N LEU A 57 -6.09 -0.62 10.94
CA LEU A 57 -6.76 0.08 9.84
C LEU A 57 -7.97 0.86 10.36
N ASP A 58 -8.26 1.98 9.73
CA ASP A 58 -9.39 2.82 10.12
C ASP A 58 -10.73 2.09 9.96
N CYS A 59 -10.84 1.22 8.95
CA CYS A 59 -11.99 0.34 8.76
C CYS A 59 -12.17 -0.66 9.93
N GLN A 60 -11.09 -1.07 10.61
CA GLN A 60 -11.14 -1.94 11.78
C GLN A 60 -11.62 -1.19 13.03
N THR A 61 -11.29 0.10 13.18
CA THR A 61 -11.74 0.89 14.34
C THR A 61 -13.26 1.05 14.38
N LYS A 62 -13.91 1.04 13.21
CA LYS A 62 -15.36 1.17 13.04
C LYS A 62 -16.07 -0.19 12.99
N ALA A 63 -15.32 -1.29 12.98
CA ALA A 63 -15.86 -2.63 12.80
C ALA A 63 -16.43 -3.21 14.10
N ILE A 64 -17.60 -3.83 14.01
CA ILE A 64 -18.22 -4.58 15.13
C ILE A 64 -17.84 -6.07 15.06
N THR A 65 -17.42 -6.54 13.88
CA THR A 65 -17.07 -7.94 13.59
C THR A 65 -15.74 -8.01 12.84
N SER A 66 -15.15 -9.22 12.77
CA SER A 66 -13.98 -9.46 11.93
C SER A 66 -14.26 -9.07 10.46
N ILE A 67 -13.41 -8.22 9.89
CA ILE A 67 -13.47 -7.83 8.48
C ILE A 67 -12.48 -8.68 7.71
N GLU A 68 -12.93 -9.29 6.61
CA GLU A 68 -12.04 -9.90 5.63
C GLU A 68 -11.51 -8.83 4.68
N LEU A 69 -10.19 -8.82 4.48
CA LEU A 69 -9.55 -7.81 3.65
C LEU A 69 -9.80 -8.10 2.16
N ASN A 70 -10.56 -7.24 1.50
CA ASN A 70 -10.99 -7.39 0.11
C ASN A 70 -10.90 -6.06 -0.67
N GLU A 71 -11.22 -6.10 -1.96
CA GLU A 71 -11.11 -4.97 -2.90
C GLU A 71 -12.06 -3.79 -2.61
N SER A 72 -13.13 -4.00 -1.82
CA SER A 72 -14.09 -2.94 -1.49
C SER A 72 -13.72 -2.13 -0.26
N ILE A 73 -12.66 -2.52 0.45
CA ILE A 73 -12.17 -1.76 1.61
C ILE A 73 -11.63 -0.42 1.15
N GLU A 74 -12.10 0.62 1.82
CA GLU A 74 -11.61 1.99 1.68
C GLU A 74 -10.36 2.17 2.52
N LEU A 75 -9.33 2.74 1.90
CA LEU A 75 -8.12 3.19 2.57
C LEU A 75 -8.23 4.69 2.83
N ASN A 76 -7.80 5.09 4.02
CA ASN A 76 -7.59 6.50 4.29
C ASN A 76 -6.34 7.02 3.54
N GLY A 77 -6.27 8.33 3.36
CA GLY A 77 -5.16 9.00 2.67
C GLY A 77 -3.81 8.75 3.34
N ASP A 78 -3.80 8.63 4.65
CA ASP A 78 -2.60 8.42 5.44
C ASP A 78 -2.11 6.96 5.31
N GLU A 79 -3.01 5.97 5.41
CA GLU A 79 -2.74 4.56 5.11
C GLU A 79 -2.24 4.38 3.67
N TYR A 80 -2.92 5.03 2.71
CA TYR A 80 -2.59 4.95 1.29
C TYR A 80 -1.17 5.45 0.98
N VAL A 81 -0.74 6.55 1.59
CA VAL A 81 0.62 7.10 1.37
C VAL A 81 1.72 6.15 1.84
N ILE A 82 1.45 5.29 2.83
CA ILE A 82 2.40 4.27 3.32
C ILE A 82 2.35 3.02 2.44
N ILE A 83 1.15 2.58 2.06
CA ILE A 83 0.94 1.33 1.32
C ILE A 83 1.36 1.49 -0.16
N LEU A 84 1.08 2.63 -0.78
CA LEU A 84 1.30 2.84 -2.22
C LEU A 84 2.75 2.57 -2.66
N PRO A 85 3.81 3.10 -2.00
CA PRO A 85 5.19 2.81 -2.39
C PRO A 85 5.55 1.32 -2.31
N LEU A 86 4.95 0.60 -1.37
CA LEU A 86 5.18 -0.84 -1.19
C LEU A 86 4.46 -1.64 -2.28
N VAL A 87 3.24 -1.25 -2.63
CA VAL A 87 2.49 -1.82 -3.76
C VAL A 87 3.23 -1.59 -5.07
N LYS A 88 3.72 -0.37 -5.33
CA LYS A 88 4.52 -0.09 -6.53
C LYS A 88 5.76 -0.98 -6.61
N ALA A 89 6.49 -1.14 -5.51
CA ALA A 89 7.66 -2.04 -5.46
C ALA A 89 7.29 -3.52 -5.68
N HIS A 90 6.12 -3.96 -5.20
CA HIS A 90 5.60 -5.31 -5.49
C HIS A 90 5.30 -5.45 -6.99
N CYS A 91 4.61 -4.49 -7.59
CA CYS A 91 4.33 -4.49 -9.03
C CYS A 91 5.63 -4.51 -9.85
N ASP A 92 6.65 -3.73 -9.48
CA ASP A 92 7.95 -3.74 -10.14
C ASP A 92 8.61 -5.14 -10.09
N LEU A 93 8.48 -5.84 -8.96
CA LEU A 93 8.94 -7.22 -8.81
C LEU A 93 8.17 -8.21 -9.70
N LEU A 94 6.85 -8.05 -9.83
CA LEU A 94 6.05 -8.87 -10.74
C LEU A 94 6.45 -8.64 -12.19
N GLN A 95 6.62 -7.37 -12.59
CA GLN A 95 7.08 -7.02 -13.94
C GLN A 95 8.47 -7.60 -14.21
N ALA A 96 9.41 -7.47 -13.28
CA ALA A 96 10.76 -8.03 -13.43
C ALA A 96 10.74 -9.56 -13.64
N ARG A 97 9.87 -10.27 -12.91
CA ARG A 97 9.69 -11.73 -13.07
C ARG A 97 9.13 -12.09 -14.43
N LEU A 98 8.15 -11.33 -14.93
CA LEU A 98 7.59 -11.52 -16.27
C LEU A 98 8.65 -11.29 -17.35
N VAL A 99 9.43 -10.21 -17.21
CA VAL A 99 10.51 -9.85 -18.14
C VAL A 99 11.61 -10.92 -18.13
N GLU A 100 12.01 -11.45 -16.97
CA GLU A 100 12.97 -12.54 -16.90
C GLU A 100 12.44 -13.85 -17.51
N ALA A 101 11.15 -14.16 -17.33
CA ALA A 101 10.53 -15.30 -17.99
C ALA A 101 10.56 -15.16 -19.53
N THR A 102 10.37 -13.95 -20.07
CA THR A 102 10.48 -13.70 -21.52
C THR A 102 11.91 -13.80 -22.04
N ARG A 103 12.93 -13.54 -21.20
CA ARG A 103 14.34 -13.76 -21.57
C ARG A 103 14.60 -15.23 -21.92
N GLY A 104 13.98 -16.16 -21.20
CA GLY A 104 14.06 -17.60 -21.50
C GLY A 104 13.52 -17.98 -22.89
N LEU A 105 12.69 -17.11 -23.49
CA LEU A 105 12.10 -17.28 -24.82
C LEU A 105 12.89 -16.56 -25.92
N GLY A 106 14.07 -16.01 -25.60
CA GLY A 106 14.95 -15.33 -26.56
C GLY A 106 14.63 -13.85 -26.80
N VAL A 107 13.78 -13.24 -25.95
CA VAL A 107 13.50 -11.80 -25.99
C VAL A 107 14.57 -11.06 -25.17
N GLU A 108 15.17 -10.01 -25.73
CA GLU A 108 16.07 -9.14 -24.96
C GLU A 108 15.28 -8.41 -23.87
N SER A 109 15.74 -8.54 -22.63
CA SER A 109 15.12 -7.85 -21.51
C SER A 109 15.83 -6.56 -21.17
N TYR A 110 15.04 -5.51 -20.96
CA TYR A 110 15.47 -4.19 -20.53
C TYR A 110 14.68 -3.81 -19.27
N GLY A 111 15.33 -3.16 -18.30
CA GLY A 111 14.73 -2.75 -17.02
C GLY A 111 15.44 -3.34 -15.80
N LEU A 112 14.75 -3.30 -14.66
CA LEU A 112 15.22 -3.85 -13.38
C LEU A 112 15.38 -5.37 -13.46
N SER A 113 16.49 -5.89 -12.92
CA SER A 113 16.62 -7.32 -12.66
C SER A 113 15.70 -7.75 -11.51
N VAL A 114 15.31 -9.02 -11.48
CA VAL A 114 14.52 -9.58 -10.37
C VAL A 114 15.24 -9.41 -9.04
N SER A 115 16.57 -9.54 -9.00
CA SER A 115 17.36 -9.30 -7.79
C SER A 115 17.28 -7.86 -7.30
N GLU A 116 17.37 -6.87 -8.19
CA GLU A 116 17.26 -5.45 -7.82
C GLU A 116 15.83 -5.12 -7.35
N ALA A 117 14.82 -5.56 -8.08
CA ALA A 117 13.43 -5.34 -7.72
C ALA A 117 13.08 -6.01 -6.37
N GLN A 118 13.62 -7.21 -6.10
CA GLN A 118 13.42 -7.90 -4.83
C GLN A 118 14.10 -7.16 -3.67
N GLN A 119 15.30 -6.61 -3.89
CA GLN A 119 15.98 -5.82 -2.87
C GLN A 119 15.18 -4.56 -2.55
N ILE A 120 14.73 -3.82 -3.56
CA ILE A 120 13.90 -2.61 -3.38
C ILE A 120 12.61 -2.95 -2.61
N TYR A 121 11.94 -4.04 -2.99
CA TYR A 121 10.74 -4.51 -2.30
C TYR A 121 11.01 -4.80 -0.82
N ASN A 122 12.09 -5.53 -0.51
CA ASN A 122 12.46 -5.85 0.87
C ASN A 122 12.81 -4.59 1.67
N GLU A 123 13.54 -3.64 1.09
CA GLU A 123 13.88 -2.36 1.73
C GLU A 123 12.63 -1.55 2.09
N LYS A 124 11.63 -1.51 1.19
CA LYS A 124 10.34 -0.85 1.46
C LYS A 124 9.55 -1.58 2.53
N LYS A 125 9.57 -2.91 2.52
CA LYS A 125 8.90 -3.75 3.52
C LYS A 125 9.52 -3.59 4.91
N ASP A 126 10.84 -3.51 5.01
CA ASP A 126 11.57 -3.29 6.26
C ASP A 126 11.38 -1.88 6.82
N ALA A 127 11.03 -0.91 5.98
CA ALA A 127 10.69 0.45 6.41
C ALA A 127 9.26 0.55 6.97
N LEU A 128 8.37 -0.38 6.60
CA LEU A 128 6.96 -0.37 6.97
C LEU A 128 6.70 -0.23 8.49
N PRO A 129 7.40 -0.96 9.40
CA PRO A 129 7.15 -0.86 10.84
C PRO A 129 7.46 0.53 11.38
N LYS A 130 8.51 1.17 10.85
CA LYS A 130 8.92 2.53 11.26
C LYS A 130 7.89 3.56 10.82
N LEU A 131 7.40 3.44 9.58
CA LEU A 131 6.40 4.35 9.01
C LEU A 131 5.05 4.19 9.70
N ALA A 132 4.62 2.95 9.96
CA ALA A 132 3.39 2.64 10.68
C ALA A 132 3.40 3.21 12.12
N PHE A 133 4.53 3.09 12.83
CA PHE A 133 4.65 3.59 14.21
C PHE A 133 4.60 5.13 14.31
N LEU A 134 5.17 5.84 13.33
CA LEU A 134 5.24 7.31 13.34
C LEU A 134 3.88 7.99 13.15
N MET A 135 2.89 7.28 12.64
CA MET A 135 1.60 7.84 12.22
C MET A 135 0.47 7.70 13.22
N VAL A 136 0.61 6.90 14.28
CA VAL A 136 -0.34 6.96 15.40
C VAL A 136 -0.25 8.36 16.00
N PRO A 137 -1.30 9.21 15.93
CA PRO A 137 -1.31 10.44 16.68
C PRO A 137 -1.29 10.01 18.14
N LYS A 138 -0.14 10.17 18.81
CA LYS A 138 -0.13 10.09 20.27
C LYS A 138 -0.82 11.34 20.76
N SER A 139 -2.15 11.33 20.80
CA SER A 139 -2.86 12.10 21.82
C SER A 139 -2.45 11.48 23.15
N PHE A 140 -1.30 11.91 23.68
CA PHE A 140 -0.86 11.60 25.02
C PHE A 140 -1.84 12.29 25.96
N ASN A 141 -2.91 11.59 26.31
CA ASN A 141 -3.83 12.03 27.33
C ASN A 141 -3.07 11.86 28.65
N MET A 142 -2.34 12.90 29.10
CA MET A 142 -1.99 13.03 30.50
C MET A 142 -3.31 13.16 31.24
N GLY A 143 -3.86 12.01 31.65
CA GLY A 143 -4.93 11.98 32.62
C GLY A 143 -4.46 12.77 33.84
N ASN A 144 -5.03 13.96 34.02
CA ASN A 144 -5.05 14.60 35.32
C ASN A 144 -5.86 13.66 36.23
N ARG A 145 -5.17 12.83 37.02
CA ARG A 145 -5.55 12.37 38.35
C ARG A 145 -4.42 11.60 39.01
#